data_AF-A0A9W7BYS2-F1
#
_entry.id   AF-A0A9W7BYS2-F1
#
_cell.length_a   1.000
_cell.length_b   1.000
_cell.length_c   1.000
_cell.angle_alpha   90.00
_cell.angle_beta   90.00
_cell.angle_gamma   90.00
#
_symmetry.space_group_name_H-M   'P 1'
#
loop_
_entity.id
_entity.type
_entity.pdbx_description
1 polymer ?
#
loop_
_entity_poly.entity_id
_entity_poly.type
_entity_poly.pdbx_seq_one_letter_code
_entity_poly.pdbx_strand_id
1 'polypeptide(L)'
;MHKRLGHEFVTDWNKNELYLTRAKEAIESIQDEEVRKNVTNLQKDLFNHVQAGDTANADKVFKELKEIAEEQTKRLGTATATVLFNYRFRDNGHRFREIERIEEIPSAKQMAVRGETAAERVKALLAKACWKETEFQARMMSEIVDPMDQASSIRDLCETYGIDSSPYVYDKFGNTVELIDPLFAFGNETASNVLVKERFGPPKGYQRALAKEEDGIAKSGADKWIGLRDLNRVTFEFEDPLMLTLAYKALAKKFKISGLKNKFESVYVKTYDQPPDIHMNLDLGKGWLVEVQLMFASVLTIKKELHKFYDIVRAKEPTTILSPLFDKPKTNEGRVKEELKRSNKALDSVKNAERMNQRLSFINLDGGDGGEGENKILREENRQLKARLERLESFVREKMITEEEAETILGM
;
A
#
# COMPACT_ATOMS: atom_id res chain seq x y z
N MET A 1 -13.11 -30.07 -3.72
CA MET A 1 -14.04 -29.50 -4.74
C MET A 1 -13.45 -29.57 -6.16
N HIS A 2 -12.72 -30.65 -6.50
CA HIS A 2 -12.20 -30.91 -7.86
C HIS A 2 -12.95 -32.03 -8.61
N LYS A 3 -14.05 -32.55 -8.04
CA LYS A 3 -14.77 -33.72 -8.59
C LYS A 3 -16.07 -33.40 -9.37
N ARG A 4 -16.42 -32.13 -9.60
CA ARG A 4 -17.65 -31.75 -10.34
C ARG A 4 -17.52 -30.48 -11.19
N LEU A 5 -16.36 -30.24 -11.78
CA LEU A 5 -16.31 -29.42 -12.99
C LEU A 5 -16.18 -30.42 -14.13
N GLY A 6 -17.12 -30.37 -15.08
CA GLY A 6 -17.18 -31.28 -16.21
C GLY A 6 -15.83 -31.37 -16.92
N HIS A 7 -15.61 -32.51 -17.56
CA HIS A 7 -14.43 -32.88 -18.32
C HIS A 7 -14.20 -32.01 -19.59
N GLU A 8 -14.54 -30.73 -19.55
CA GLU A 8 -14.09 -29.78 -20.56
C GLU A 8 -12.66 -29.40 -20.24
N PHE A 9 -11.77 -29.74 -21.17
CA PHE A 9 -10.38 -29.34 -21.19
C PHE A 9 -10.31 -27.81 -21.23
N VAL A 10 -10.40 -27.17 -20.08
CA VAL A 10 -9.94 -25.80 -19.92
C VAL A 10 -8.43 -25.89 -20.02
N THR A 11 -7.90 -25.69 -21.23
CA THR A 11 -6.46 -25.51 -21.44
C THR A 11 -5.96 -24.44 -20.46
N ASP A 12 -4.71 -24.55 -20.00
CA ASP A 12 -4.19 -23.67 -18.93
C ASP A 12 -4.33 -22.17 -19.26
N TRP A 13 -4.42 -21.84 -20.56
CA TRP A 13 -4.71 -20.50 -21.05
C TRP A 13 -6.09 -19.97 -20.62
N ASN A 14 -7.15 -20.77 -20.78
CA ASN A 14 -8.52 -20.38 -20.41
C ASN A 14 -8.69 -20.23 -18.88
N LYS A 15 -7.83 -20.87 -18.06
CA LYS A 15 -7.86 -20.69 -16.60
C LYS A 15 -7.31 -19.33 -16.18
N ASN A 16 -6.20 -18.91 -16.78
CA ASN A 16 -5.57 -17.62 -16.44
C ASN A 16 -6.48 -16.44 -16.80
N GLU A 17 -7.14 -16.49 -17.96
CA GLU A 17 -8.12 -15.47 -18.33
C GLU A 17 -9.31 -15.45 -17.37
N LEU A 18 -9.87 -16.62 -17.00
CA LEU A 18 -10.96 -16.70 -16.04
C LEU A 18 -10.58 -16.10 -14.67
N TYR A 19 -9.36 -16.37 -14.18
CA TYR A 19 -8.88 -15.82 -12.91
C TYR A 19 -8.67 -14.31 -12.99
N LEU A 20 -8.13 -13.81 -14.11
CA LEU A 20 -7.97 -12.39 -14.35
C LEU A 20 -9.33 -11.67 -14.36
N THR A 21 -10.29 -12.20 -15.12
CA THR A 21 -11.62 -11.60 -15.24
C THR A 21 -12.31 -11.51 -13.88
N ARG A 22 -12.30 -12.61 -13.10
CA ARG A 22 -12.88 -12.60 -11.74
C ARG A 22 -12.18 -11.63 -10.79
N ALA A 23 -10.86 -11.49 -10.90
CA ALA A 23 -10.11 -10.53 -10.09
C ALA A 23 -10.46 -9.08 -10.48
N LYS A 24 -10.62 -8.80 -11.78
CA LYS A 24 -11.06 -7.48 -12.28
C LYS A 24 -12.47 -7.15 -11.79
N GLU A 25 -13.43 -8.07 -11.96
CA GLU A 25 -14.80 -7.91 -11.44
C GLU A 25 -14.81 -7.67 -9.92
N ALA A 26 -13.96 -8.38 -9.16
CA ALA A 26 -13.82 -8.17 -7.73
C ALA A 26 -13.26 -6.78 -7.38
N ILE A 27 -12.34 -6.24 -8.19
CA ILE A 27 -11.78 -4.89 -8.01
C ILE A 27 -12.79 -3.81 -8.39
N GLU A 28 -13.49 -3.98 -9.51
CA GLU A 28 -14.51 -3.05 -10.00
C GLU A 28 -15.70 -2.97 -9.03
N SER A 29 -16.05 -4.09 -8.39
CA SER A 29 -17.11 -4.14 -7.38
C SER A 29 -16.69 -3.65 -5.99
N ILE A 30 -15.45 -3.21 -5.76
CA ILE A 30 -15.03 -2.70 -4.42
C ILE A 30 -15.95 -1.56 -3.98
N GLN A 31 -16.22 -0.62 -4.87
CA GLN A 31 -17.06 0.54 -4.60
C GLN A 31 -18.51 0.23 -4.95
N ASP A 32 -19.37 0.26 -3.95
CA ASP A 32 -20.81 0.12 -4.11
C ASP A 32 -21.47 1.47 -3.82
N GLU A 33 -21.80 2.20 -4.88
CA GLU A 33 -22.33 3.57 -4.77
C GLU A 33 -23.72 3.62 -4.13
N GLU A 34 -24.52 2.55 -4.29
CA GLU A 34 -25.83 2.45 -3.65
C GLU A 34 -25.67 2.30 -2.13
N VAL A 35 -24.80 1.38 -1.71
CA VAL A 35 -24.48 1.18 -0.29
C VAL A 35 -23.86 2.43 0.33
N ARG A 36 -22.93 3.10 -0.37
CA ARG A 36 -22.31 4.35 0.09
C ARG A 36 -23.36 5.44 0.32
N LYS A 37 -24.31 5.59 -0.61
CA LYS A 37 -25.42 6.54 -0.49
C LYS A 37 -26.31 6.18 0.69
N ASN A 38 -26.65 4.89 0.86
CA ASN A 38 -27.47 4.42 1.97
C ASN A 38 -26.80 4.72 3.33
N VAL A 39 -25.53 4.30 3.51
CA VAL A 39 -24.75 4.57 4.73
C VAL A 39 -24.65 6.06 5.01
N THR A 40 -24.42 6.89 3.98
CA THR A 40 -24.36 8.35 4.14
C THR A 40 -25.69 8.94 4.64
N ASN A 41 -26.83 8.42 4.17
CA ASN A 41 -28.14 8.86 4.64
C ASN A 41 -28.39 8.42 6.09
N LEU A 42 -28.10 7.16 6.42
CA LEU A 42 -28.22 6.65 7.79
C LEU A 42 -27.31 7.41 8.77
N GLN A 43 -26.11 7.82 8.36
CA GLN A 43 -25.25 8.66 9.20
C GLN A 43 -25.84 10.06 9.46
N LYS A 44 -26.53 10.66 8.47
CA LYS A 44 -27.23 11.93 8.66
C LYS A 44 -28.41 11.77 9.62
N ASP A 45 -29.19 10.70 9.45
CA ASP A 45 -30.32 10.41 10.34
C ASP A 45 -29.84 10.17 11.77
N LEU A 46 -28.76 9.39 11.93
CA LEU A 46 -28.11 9.17 13.22
C LEU A 46 -27.67 10.49 13.86
N PHE A 47 -27.02 11.37 13.10
CA PHE A 47 -26.63 12.69 13.59
C PHE A 47 -27.83 13.52 14.06
N ASN A 48 -28.91 13.55 13.28
CA ASN A 48 -30.13 14.28 13.61
C ASN A 48 -30.78 13.73 14.90
N HIS A 49 -30.87 12.42 15.06
CA HIS A 49 -31.42 11.81 16.28
C HIS A 49 -30.56 12.09 17.52
N VAL A 50 -29.23 12.00 17.40
CA VAL A 50 -28.32 12.35 18.49
C VAL A 50 -28.43 13.83 18.85
N GLN A 51 -28.53 14.72 17.86
CA GLN A 51 -28.71 16.16 18.09
C GLN A 51 -30.03 16.48 18.77
N ALA A 52 -31.11 15.75 18.44
CA ALA A 52 -32.43 15.91 19.05
C ALA A 52 -32.55 15.27 20.44
N GLY A 53 -31.53 14.52 20.91
CA GLY A 53 -31.60 13.75 22.16
C GLY A 53 -32.49 12.50 22.07
N ASP A 54 -32.83 12.06 20.86
CA ASP A 54 -33.66 10.89 20.60
C ASP A 54 -32.80 9.60 20.59
N THR A 55 -32.48 9.12 21.78
CA THR A 55 -31.59 7.98 21.98
C THR A 55 -32.12 6.69 21.39
N ALA A 56 -33.45 6.47 21.45
CA ALA A 56 -34.07 5.24 20.96
C ALA A 56 -33.92 5.09 19.44
N ASN A 57 -34.20 6.15 18.67
CA ASN A 57 -34.02 6.10 17.23
C ASN A 57 -32.54 6.16 16.83
N ALA A 58 -31.69 6.89 17.57
CA ALA A 58 -30.24 6.86 17.35
C ALA A 58 -29.68 5.44 17.46
N ASP A 59 -30.05 4.70 18.51
CA ASP A 59 -29.62 3.31 18.70
C ASP A 59 -30.15 2.37 17.61
N LYS A 60 -31.38 2.61 17.13
CA LYS A 60 -31.96 1.84 16.02
C LYS A 60 -31.15 2.04 14.73
N VAL A 61 -30.91 3.29 14.33
CA VAL A 61 -30.12 3.63 13.12
C VAL A 61 -28.68 3.13 13.25
N PHE A 62 -28.10 3.21 14.46
CA PHE A 62 -26.75 2.70 14.73
C PHE A 62 -26.64 1.18 14.52
N LYS A 63 -27.64 0.40 14.92
CA LYS A 63 -27.68 -1.05 14.68
C LYS A 63 -27.79 -1.36 13.19
N GLU A 64 -28.63 -0.64 12.46
CA GLU A 64 -28.78 -0.80 11.01
C GLU A 64 -27.47 -0.49 10.27
N LEU A 65 -26.77 0.58 10.66
CA LEU A 65 -25.43 0.90 10.15
C LEU A 65 -24.43 -0.25 10.39
N LYS A 66 -24.48 -0.88 11.57
CA LYS A 66 -23.62 -2.02 11.90
C LYS A 66 -23.92 -3.24 11.05
N GLU A 67 -25.19 -3.57 10.85
CA GLU A 67 -25.60 -4.70 10.01
C GLU A 67 -25.08 -4.55 8.57
N ILE A 68 -25.25 -3.37 7.98
CA ILE A 68 -24.71 -3.04 6.64
C ILE A 68 -23.18 -3.15 6.65
N ALA A 69 -22.51 -2.59 7.66
CA ALA A 69 -21.05 -2.61 7.74
C ALA A 69 -20.47 -4.02 7.89
N GLU A 70 -21.13 -4.91 8.63
CA GLU A 70 -20.76 -6.31 8.77
C GLU A 70 -20.91 -7.06 7.44
N GLU A 71 -22.02 -6.85 6.73
CA GLU A 71 -22.24 -7.42 5.40
C GLU A 71 -21.16 -6.97 4.40
N GLN A 72 -20.87 -5.66 4.38
CA GLN A 72 -19.84 -5.11 3.49
C GLN A 72 -18.44 -5.59 3.85
N THR A 73 -18.13 -5.75 5.15
CA THR A 73 -16.85 -6.32 5.59
C THR A 73 -16.69 -7.74 5.05
N LYS A 74 -17.73 -8.58 5.13
CA LYS A 74 -17.72 -9.95 4.59
C LYS A 74 -17.60 -9.97 3.06
N ARG A 75 -18.32 -9.08 2.36
CA ARG A 75 -18.24 -8.93 0.90
C ARG A 75 -16.81 -8.57 0.46
N LEU A 76 -16.22 -7.57 1.09
CA LEU A 76 -14.85 -7.12 0.79
C LEU A 76 -13.79 -8.17 1.18
N GLY A 77 -14.02 -8.93 2.25
CA GLY A 77 -13.22 -10.10 2.61
C GLY A 77 -13.27 -11.21 1.54
N THR A 78 -14.44 -11.41 0.92
CA THR A 78 -14.61 -12.32 -0.21
C THR A 78 -13.91 -11.81 -1.47
N ALA A 79 -14.03 -10.51 -1.78
CA ALA A 79 -13.31 -9.88 -2.88
C ALA A 79 -11.78 -10.03 -2.73
N THR A 80 -11.29 -9.88 -1.49
CA THR A 80 -9.86 -10.11 -1.16
C THR A 80 -9.44 -11.55 -1.47
N ALA A 81 -10.26 -12.54 -1.09
CA ALA A 81 -10.00 -13.94 -1.39
C ALA A 81 -9.97 -14.21 -2.91
N THR A 82 -10.91 -13.66 -3.67
CA THR A 82 -10.96 -13.79 -5.14
C THR A 82 -9.70 -13.21 -5.79
N VAL A 83 -9.25 -12.03 -5.36
CA VAL A 83 -8.05 -11.39 -5.90
C VAL A 83 -6.79 -12.19 -5.55
N LEU A 84 -6.66 -12.65 -4.30
CA LEU A 84 -5.53 -13.52 -3.92
C LEU A 84 -5.53 -14.85 -4.65
N PHE A 85 -6.70 -15.40 -4.96
CA PHE A 85 -6.79 -16.62 -5.75
C PHE A 85 -6.12 -16.44 -7.12
N ASN A 86 -6.34 -15.30 -7.77
CA ASN A 86 -5.66 -14.98 -9.02
C ASN A 86 -4.13 -14.89 -8.81
N TYR A 87 -3.63 -14.19 -7.79
CA TYR A 87 -2.19 -14.16 -7.51
C TYR A 87 -1.57 -15.55 -7.27
N ARG A 88 -2.30 -16.43 -6.57
CA ARG A 88 -1.83 -17.77 -6.18
C ARG A 88 -1.71 -18.74 -7.33
N PHE A 89 -2.63 -18.70 -8.27
CA PHE A 89 -2.72 -19.70 -9.33
C PHE A 89 -2.21 -19.22 -10.68
N ARG A 90 -2.07 -17.90 -10.83
CA ARG A 90 -1.43 -17.33 -12.01
C ARG A 90 0.05 -17.68 -12.06
N ASP A 91 0.54 -17.88 -13.28
CA ASP A 91 1.86 -18.49 -13.53
C ASP A 91 2.06 -19.80 -12.75
N ASN A 92 1.00 -20.60 -12.62
CA ASN A 92 0.99 -21.83 -11.84
C ASN A 92 1.47 -21.65 -10.38
N GLY A 93 1.35 -20.44 -9.84
CA GLY A 93 1.80 -20.07 -8.51
C GLY A 93 3.31 -20.05 -8.31
N HIS A 94 4.12 -20.03 -9.37
CA HIS A 94 5.58 -20.01 -9.26
C HIS A 94 6.06 -18.82 -8.41
N ARG A 95 5.66 -17.61 -8.78
CA ARG A 95 6.03 -16.38 -8.06
C ARG A 95 5.43 -16.30 -6.64
N PHE A 96 4.18 -16.71 -6.47
CA PHE A 96 3.47 -16.60 -5.19
C PHE A 96 3.99 -17.56 -4.11
N ARG A 97 4.41 -18.78 -4.49
CA ARG A 97 4.90 -19.80 -3.55
C ARG A 97 6.06 -19.32 -2.68
N GLU A 98 6.85 -18.38 -3.17
CA GLU A 98 7.95 -17.80 -2.40
C GLU A 98 7.46 -16.99 -1.19
N ILE A 99 6.28 -16.37 -1.27
CA ILE A 99 5.66 -15.66 -0.15
C ILE A 99 5.25 -16.66 0.93
N GLU A 100 4.70 -17.81 0.53
CA GLU A 100 4.24 -18.85 1.48
C GLU A 100 5.40 -19.51 2.24
N ARG A 101 6.63 -19.40 1.73
CA ARG A 101 7.85 -19.89 2.37
C ARG A 101 8.43 -18.92 3.40
N ILE A 102 7.88 -17.71 3.53
CA ILE A 102 8.35 -16.74 4.52
C ILE A 102 7.90 -17.18 5.91
N GLU A 103 8.87 -17.58 6.74
CA GLU A 103 8.66 -18.02 8.12
C GLU A 103 8.35 -16.86 9.07
N GLU A 104 7.46 -17.10 10.02
CA GLU A 104 7.15 -16.12 11.05
C GLU A 104 8.30 -15.93 12.03
N ILE A 105 8.46 -14.70 12.51
CA ILE A 105 9.49 -14.35 13.49
C ILE A 105 8.78 -13.80 14.74
N PRO A 106 9.07 -14.35 15.93
CA PRO A 106 8.53 -13.84 17.17
C PRO A 106 8.80 -12.35 17.35
N SER A 107 7.78 -11.66 17.85
CA SER A 107 7.80 -10.23 18.09
C SER A 107 8.67 -9.85 19.28
N ALA A 108 9.66 -8.99 19.07
CA ALA A 108 10.47 -8.38 20.12
C ALA A 108 9.77 -7.16 20.72
N LYS A 109 10.26 -6.75 21.90
CA LYS A 109 9.77 -5.57 22.61
C LYS A 109 10.32 -4.29 21.97
N GLN A 110 9.45 -3.28 21.87
CA GLN A 110 9.88 -1.91 21.66
C GLN A 110 10.82 -1.49 22.80
N MET A 111 11.79 -0.63 22.49
CA MET A 111 12.67 -0.11 23.53
C MET A 111 11.90 0.53 24.69
N ALA A 112 12.43 0.36 25.90
CA ALA A 112 11.87 1.00 27.08
C ALA A 112 12.10 2.52 27.04
N VAL A 113 11.12 3.26 27.54
CA VAL A 113 11.23 4.69 27.84
C VAL A 113 10.90 4.93 29.30
N ARG A 114 11.46 6.00 29.88
CA ARG A 114 11.11 6.43 31.24
C ARG A 114 9.67 6.96 31.26
N GLY A 115 8.96 6.72 32.36
CA GLY A 115 7.60 7.21 32.61
C GLY A 115 6.89 6.33 33.63
N GLU A 116 6.33 6.94 34.67
CA GLU A 116 5.62 6.26 35.75
C GLU A 116 4.24 5.79 35.26
N THR A 117 3.63 6.58 34.36
CA THR A 117 2.32 6.29 33.78
C THR A 117 2.39 5.84 32.32
N ALA A 118 1.36 5.14 31.85
CA ALA A 118 1.22 4.81 30.42
C ALA A 118 1.21 6.07 29.54
N ALA A 119 0.51 7.11 29.99
CA ALA A 119 0.44 8.41 29.31
C ALA A 119 1.82 9.05 29.12
N GLU A 120 2.67 9.06 30.14
CA GLU A 120 4.04 9.59 30.05
C GLU A 120 4.91 8.80 29.08
N ARG A 121 4.86 7.46 29.16
CA ARG A 121 5.60 6.59 28.23
C ARG A 121 5.16 6.80 26.79
N VAL A 122 3.85 6.91 26.55
CA VAL A 122 3.28 7.15 25.22
C VAL A 122 3.72 8.50 24.66
N LYS A 123 3.70 9.56 25.46
CA LYS A 123 4.20 10.89 25.05
C LYS A 123 5.68 10.84 24.67
N ALA A 124 6.51 10.19 25.49
CA ALA A 124 7.94 10.05 25.21
C ALA A 124 8.21 9.26 23.92
N LEU A 125 7.48 8.15 23.71
CA LEU A 125 7.57 7.35 22.50
C LEU A 125 7.10 8.12 21.25
N LEU A 126 6.00 8.87 21.32
CA LEU A 126 5.50 9.69 20.22
C LEU A 126 6.45 10.84 19.86
N ALA A 127 7.01 11.52 20.87
CA ALA A 127 8.02 12.54 20.65
C ALA A 127 9.22 11.93 19.92
N LYS A 128 9.72 10.77 20.38
CA LYS A 128 10.81 10.06 19.71
C LYS A 128 10.47 9.67 18.27
N ALA A 129 9.25 9.19 18.02
CA ALA A 129 8.80 8.85 16.67
C ALA A 129 8.83 10.07 15.73
N CYS A 130 8.43 11.24 16.21
CA CYS A 130 8.52 12.49 15.43
C CYS A 130 9.96 12.82 15.05
N TRP A 131 10.91 12.70 15.99
CA TRP A 131 12.34 12.92 15.71
C TRP A 131 12.94 11.89 14.77
N LYS A 132 12.41 10.66 14.77
CA LYS A 132 12.89 9.56 13.93
C LYS A 132 12.22 9.46 12.57
N GLU A 133 11.14 10.19 12.32
CA GLU A 133 10.34 10.07 11.09
C GLU A 133 11.18 10.37 9.84
N THR A 134 11.90 11.49 9.79
CA THR A 134 12.73 11.86 8.63
C THR A 134 13.84 10.84 8.35
N GLU A 135 14.53 10.38 9.39
CA GLU A 135 15.57 9.35 9.27
C GLU A 135 14.98 8.02 8.77
N PHE A 136 13.84 7.62 9.33
CA PHE A 136 13.12 6.42 8.92
C PHE A 136 12.73 6.48 7.44
N GLN A 137 12.08 7.57 7.02
CA GLN A 137 11.67 7.76 5.63
C GLN A 137 12.87 7.74 4.69
N ALA A 138 13.90 8.54 4.97
CA ALA A 138 15.10 8.62 4.15
C ALA A 138 15.77 7.24 4.00
N ARG A 139 15.89 6.47 5.08
CA ARG A 139 16.48 5.12 5.03
C ARG A 139 15.62 4.14 4.23
N MET A 140 14.30 4.16 4.40
CA MET A 140 13.41 3.29 3.61
C MET A 140 13.50 3.62 2.12
N MET A 141 13.60 4.90 1.76
CA MET A 141 13.80 5.32 0.38
C MET A 141 15.14 4.83 -0.16
N SER A 142 16.24 5.24 0.47
CA SER A 142 17.59 5.00 -0.05
C SER A 142 18.03 3.54 -0.01
N GLU A 143 17.54 2.76 0.98
CA GLU A 143 17.96 1.37 1.16
C GLU A 143 17.03 0.36 0.50
N ILE A 144 15.80 0.74 0.11
CA ILE A 144 14.79 -0.18 -0.43
C ILE A 144 14.13 0.36 -1.69
N VAL A 145 13.44 1.50 -1.63
CA VAL A 145 12.64 2.01 -2.76
C VAL A 145 13.53 2.37 -3.93
N ASP A 146 14.51 3.25 -3.73
CA ASP A 146 15.35 3.77 -4.81
C ASP A 146 16.14 2.64 -5.52
N PRO A 147 16.82 1.71 -4.80
CA PRO A 147 17.54 0.63 -5.48
C PRO A 147 16.61 -0.39 -6.16
N MET A 148 15.38 -0.60 -5.65
CA MET A 148 14.42 -1.45 -6.33
C MET A 148 13.96 -0.79 -7.64
N ASP A 149 13.53 0.47 -7.59
CA ASP A 149 13.03 1.17 -8.78
C ASP A 149 14.13 1.44 -9.83
N GLN A 150 15.41 1.45 -9.43
CA GLN A 150 16.56 1.55 -10.34
C GLN A 150 16.98 0.21 -10.94
N ALA A 151 16.53 -0.92 -10.39
CA ALA A 151 16.95 -2.23 -10.88
C ALA A 151 16.46 -2.47 -12.30
N SER A 152 17.37 -2.90 -13.17
CA SER A 152 17.10 -3.22 -14.57
C SER A 152 16.67 -4.67 -14.80
N SER A 153 16.96 -5.55 -13.84
CA SER A 153 16.60 -6.96 -13.90
C SER A 153 16.52 -7.59 -12.50
N ILE A 154 15.96 -8.79 -12.39
CA ILE A 154 15.97 -9.57 -11.14
C ILE A 154 17.40 -9.87 -10.67
N ARG A 155 18.32 -10.11 -11.61
CA ARG A 155 19.72 -10.40 -11.30
C ARG A 155 20.39 -9.19 -10.64
N ASP A 156 20.23 -8.01 -11.24
CA ASP A 156 20.72 -6.73 -10.75
C ASP A 156 20.19 -6.44 -9.33
N LEU A 157 18.89 -6.63 -9.14
CA LEU A 157 18.26 -6.50 -7.83
C LEU A 157 18.86 -7.48 -6.80
N CYS A 158 18.99 -8.75 -7.16
CA CYS A 158 19.57 -9.75 -6.29
C CYS A 158 21.04 -9.45 -5.95
N GLU A 159 21.84 -8.99 -6.92
CA GLU A 159 23.23 -8.60 -6.74
C GLU A 159 23.36 -7.42 -5.77
N THR A 160 22.54 -6.38 -5.97
CA THR A 160 22.47 -5.19 -5.09
C THR A 160 22.28 -5.54 -3.61
N TYR A 161 21.51 -6.59 -3.32
CA TYR A 161 21.22 -7.02 -1.94
C TYR A 161 22.01 -8.26 -1.48
N GLY A 162 22.87 -8.83 -2.32
CA GLY A 162 23.56 -10.09 -2.02
C GLY A 162 22.59 -11.26 -1.78
N ILE A 163 21.55 -11.36 -2.60
CA ILE A 163 20.55 -12.43 -2.63
C ILE A 163 20.94 -13.42 -3.73
N ASP A 164 20.82 -14.72 -3.48
CA ASP A 164 20.99 -15.71 -4.54
C ASP A 164 19.87 -15.55 -5.59
N SER A 165 20.27 -15.28 -6.82
CA SER A 165 19.36 -15.08 -7.96
C SER A 165 18.95 -16.38 -8.63
N SER A 166 19.65 -17.50 -8.36
CA SER A 166 19.42 -18.79 -9.01
C SER A 166 17.95 -19.27 -8.98
N PRO A 167 17.15 -19.08 -7.91
CA PRO A 167 15.76 -19.54 -7.89
C PRO A 167 14.76 -18.55 -8.52
N TYR A 168 15.21 -17.36 -8.96
CA TYR A 168 14.32 -16.25 -9.35
C TYR A 168 14.47 -15.81 -10.80
N VAL A 169 15.63 -16.09 -11.42
CA VAL A 169 15.95 -15.57 -12.76
C VAL A 169 15.23 -16.33 -13.86
N TYR A 170 14.90 -17.59 -13.65
CA TYR A 170 14.26 -18.43 -14.65
C TYR A 170 12.95 -19.02 -14.14
N ASP A 171 11.94 -19.07 -15.01
CA ASP A 171 10.72 -19.82 -14.75
C ASP A 171 10.97 -21.34 -14.88
N LYS A 172 9.95 -22.15 -14.61
CA LYS A 172 10.03 -23.61 -14.73
C LYS A 172 10.32 -24.12 -16.16
N PHE A 173 10.26 -23.26 -17.17
CA PHE A 173 10.52 -23.57 -18.57
C PHE A 173 11.89 -23.04 -19.03
N GLY A 174 12.65 -22.38 -18.14
CA GLY A 174 13.95 -21.80 -18.45
C GLY A 174 13.88 -20.40 -19.09
N ASN A 175 12.71 -19.76 -19.16
CA ASN A 175 12.59 -18.39 -19.65
C ASN A 175 13.02 -17.40 -18.56
N THR A 176 13.61 -16.28 -18.97
CA THR A 176 13.94 -15.22 -18.02
C THR A 176 12.68 -14.61 -17.43
N VAL A 177 12.65 -14.46 -16.12
CA VAL A 177 11.55 -13.85 -15.38
C VAL A 177 11.71 -12.32 -15.44
N GLU A 178 10.68 -11.63 -15.93
CA GLU A 178 10.66 -10.16 -15.97
C GLU A 178 10.42 -9.57 -14.57
N LEU A 179 10.98 -8.37 -14.33
CA LEU A 179 10.79 -7.62 -13.08
C LEU A 179 9.31 -7.30 -12.82
N ILE A 180 8.63 -6.80 -13.85
CA ILE A 180 7.20 -6.53 -13.84
C ILE A 180 6.59 -7.46 -14.86
N ASP A 181 5.75 -8.38 -14.39
CA ASP A 181 4.99 -9.23 -15.28
C ASP A 181 3.60 -8.62 -15.50
N PRO A 182 3.24 -8.28 -16.75
CA PRO A 182 1.92 -7.72 -17.08
C PRO A 182 0.76 -8.59 -16.63
N LEU A 183 1.02 -9.88 -16.38
CA LEU A 183 0.04 -10.78 -15.78
C LEU A 183 -0.45 -10.28 -14.43
N PHE A 184 0.34 -9.56 -13.64
CA PHE A 184 -0.07 -9.12 -12.30
C PHE A 184 -0.63 -7.69 -12.22
N ALA A 185 -0.68 -6.97 -13.34
CA ALA A 185 -1.14 -5.58 -13.43
C ALA A 185 -2.66 -5.47 -13.70
N PHE A 186 -3.52 -5.69 -12.68
CA PHE A 186 -5.00 -5.64 -12.84
C PHE A 186 -5.71 -4.44 -12.20
N GLY A 187 -4.99 -3.49 -11.61
CA GLY A 187 -5.55 -2.21 -11.18
C GLY A 187 -5.39 -1.18 -12.30
N ASN A 188 -6.50 -0.69 -12.86
CA ASN A 188 -6.54 0.31 -13.94
C ASN A 188 -5.70 1.55 -13.62
N GLU A 189 -4.44 1.55 -14.03
CA GLU A 189 -3.59 2.70 -14.34
C GLU A 189 -2.36 2.06 -15.00
N THR A 190 -2.08 2.44 -16.24
CA THR A 190 -0.92 2.04 -17.06
C THR A 190 0.21 1.44 -16.24
N ALA A 191 0.56 0.16 -16.48
CA ALA A 191 1.67 -0.56 -15.85
C ALA A 191 2.79 0.43 -15.51
N SER A 192 2.77 0.94 -14.28
CA SER A 192 3.72 1.96 -13.91
C SER A 192 5.03 1.20 -13.83
N ASN A 193 6.09 1.67 -14.50
CA ASN A 193 7.44 1.13 -14.38
C ASN A 193 8.04 1.34 -12.97
N VAL A 194 7.20 1.23 -11.93
CA VAL A 194 7.48 1.43 -10.52
C VAL A 194 7.32 0.05 -9.90
N LEU A 195 8.41 -0.51 -9.39
CA LEU A 195 8.40 -1.86 -8.82
C LEU A 195 7.76 -1.88 -7.44
N VAL A 196 7.91 -0.77 -6.71
CA VAL A 196 7.41 -0.61 -5.35
C VAL A 196 6.84 0.78 -5.15
N LYS A 197 5.61 0.85 -4.64
CA LYS A 197 5.02 2.13 -4.20
C LYS A 197 5.06 2.18 -2.68
N GLU A 198 5.70 3.19 -2.12
CA GLU A 198 5.76 3.40 -0.68
C GLU A 198 4.61 4.28 -0.18
N ARG A 199 4.11 3.97 1.03
CA ARG A 199 3.11 4.77 1.73
C ARG A 199 3.48 4.86 3.21
N PHE A 200 4.14 5.95 3.57
CA PHE A 200 4.38 6.27 4.97
C PHE A 200 3.06 6.63 5.66
N GLY A 201 2.77 5.94 6.77
CA GLY A 201 1.60 6.23 7.57
C GLY A 201 1.80 7.52 8.37
N PRO A 202 0.74 8.31 8.62
CA PRO A 202 0.86 9.46 9.49
C PRO A 202 1.25 9.01 10.91
N PRO A 203 1.91 9.89 11.70
CA PRO A 203 2.19 9.63 13.10
C PRO A 203 0.93 9.16 13.83
N LYS A 204 1.06 8.14 14.67
CA LYS A 204 -0.10 7.63 15.42
C LYS A 204 -0.61 8.72 16.36
N GLY A 205 -1.91 9.00 16.32
CA GLY A 205 -2.54 9.95 17.24
C GLY A 205 -2.42 9.50 18.70
N TYR A 206 -2.25 10.47 19.61
CA TYR A 206 -2.00 10.23 21.04
C TYR A 206 -3.05 9.33 21.69
N GLN A 207 -4.35 9.62 21.52
CA GLN A 207 -5.42 8.83 22.13
C GLN A 207 -5.40 7.36 21.69
N ARG A 208 -5.15 7.11 20.40
CA ARG A 208 -5.05 5.75 19.86
C ARG A 208 -3.80 5.03 20.35
N ALA A 209 -2.68 5.74 20.50
CA ALA A 209 -1.46 5.19 21.06
C ALA A 209 -1.64 4.81 22.54
N LEU A 210 -2.28 5.69 23.32
CA LEU A 210 -2.58 5.45 24.73
C LEU A 210 -3.51 4.26 24.92
N ALA A 211 -4.63 4.22 24.20
CA ALA A 211 -5.57 3.11 24.28
C ALA A 211 -4.92 1.76 23.94
N LYS A 212 -4.00 1.73 22.95
CA LYS A 212 -3.26 0.52 22.58
C LYS A 212 -2.24 0.09 23.65
N GLU A 213 -1.59 1.05 24.30
CA GLU A 213 -0.67 0.78 25.41
C GLU A 213 -1.43 0.21 26.61
N GLU A 214 -2.52 0.85 27.01
CA GLU A 214 -3.36 0.42 28.13
C GLU A 214 -3.99 -0.95 27.90
N ASP A 215 -4.57 -1.18 26.72
CA ASP A 215 -5.13 -2.47 26.33
C ASP A 215 -4.07 -3.58 26.29
N GLY A 216 -2.88 -3.26 25.79
CA GLY A 216 -1.75 -4.18 25.75
C GLY A 216 -1.29 -4.61 27.14
N ILE A 217 -1.16 -3.65 28.06
CA ILE A 217 -0.81 -3.89 29.46
C ILE A 217 -1.92 -4.67 30.18
N ALA A 218 -3.19 -4.31 29.97
CA ALA A 218 -4.32 -4.99 30.59
C ALA A 218 -4.41 -6.47 30.17
N LYS A 219 -4.16 -6.77 28.88
CA LYS A 219 -4.23 -8.14 28.34
C LYS A 219 -3.05 -9.02 28.70
N SER A 220 -1.85 -8.47 28.72
CA SER A 220 -0.61 -9.26 28.83
C SER A 220 0.09 -9.10 30.17
N GLY A 221 -0.22 -8.05 30.93
CA GLY A 221 0.59 -7.57 32.05
C GLY A 221 1.75 -6.70 31.56
N ALA A 222 2.15 -5.72 32.39
CA ALA A 222 3.19 -4.74 32.05
C ALA A 222 4.53 -5.40 31.66
N ASP A 223 4.91 -6.48 32.34
CA ASP A 223 6.19 -7.17 32.09
C ASP A 223 6.21 -7.99 30.80
N LYS A 224 5.04 -8.36 30.25
CA LYS A 224 4.94 -9.16 29.02
C LYS A 224 4.55 -8.33 27.81
N TRP A 225 3.98 -7.15 28.02
CA TRP A 225 3.63 -6.24 26.94
C TRP A 225 4.85 -5.87 26.10
N ILE A 226 4.71 -5.95 24.77
CA ILE A 226 5.79 -5.74 23.81
C ILE A 226 5.90 -4.30 23.30
N GLY A 227 5.03 -3.40 23.77
CA GLY A 227 5.07 -1.98 23.44
C GLY A 227 4.46 -1.60 22.08
N LEU A 228 4.46 -0.29 21.81
CA LEU A 228 3.95 0.32 20.58
C LEU A 228 5.00 0.27 19.46
N ARG A 229 4.75 -0.50 18.40
CA ARG A 229 5.72 -0.77 17.31
C ARG A 229 5.36 -0.15 15.96
N ASP A 230 4.18 0.46 15.88
CA ASP A 230 3.59 1.06 14.68
C ASP A 230 3.56 2.60 14.80
N LEU A 231 4.56 3.18 15.47
CA LEU A 231 4.66 4.62 15.70
C LEU A 231 5.18 5.35 14.46
N ASN A 232 6.28 4.84 13.89
CA ASN A 232 6.65 5.07 12.49
C ASN A 232 6.28 3.82 11.71
N ARG A 233 5.70 3.97 10.51
CA ARG A 233 5.29 2.83 9.70
C ARG A 233 5.26 3.14 8.21
N VAL A 234 5.51 2.13 7.39
CA VAL A 234 5.41 2.21 5.93
C VAL A 234 4.69 0.98 5.39
N THR A 235 3.86 1.17 4.37
CA THR A 235 3.36 0.08 3.54
C THR A 235 4.07 0.16 2.20
N PHE A 236 4.71 -0.92 1.79
CA PHE A 236 5.20 -1.12 0.43
C PHE A 236 4.16 -1.90 -0.36
N GLU A 237 3.77 -1.31 -1.48
CA GLU A 237 2.73 -1.76 -2.38
C GLU A 237 3.37 -2.37 -3.63
N PHE A 238 2.99 -3.61 -3.95
CA PHE A 238 3.51 -4.38 -5.09
C PHE A 238 2.38 -4.86 -5.99
N GLU A 239 2.66 -4.98 -7.27
CA GLU A 239 1.81 -5.72 -8.21
C GLU A 239 2.28 -7.17 -8.33
N ASP A 240 3.59 -7.41 -8.37
CA ASP A 240 4.13 -8.75 -8.59
C ASP A 240 4.46 -9.50 -7.27
N PRO A 241 4.02 -10.76 -7.09
CA PRO A 241 4.37 -11.58 -5.91
C PRO A 241 5.86 -11.79 -5.69
N LEU A 242 6.65 -11.94 -6.76
CA LEU A 242 8.09 -12.12 -6.66
C LEU A 242 8.78 -10.84 -6.18
N MET A 243 8.34 -9.66 -6.65
CA MET A 243 8.88 -8.38 -6.19
C MET A 243 8.63 -8.17 -4.69
N LEU A 244 7.45 -8.58 -4.19
CA LEU A 244 7.15 -8.58 -2.76
C LEU A 244 8.14 -9.47 -1.98
N THR A 245 8.40 -10.70 -2.45
CA THR A 245 9.38 -11.60 -1.82
C THR A 245 10.79 -11.01 -1.85
N LEU A 246 11.23 -10.44 -2.98
CA LEU A 246 12.56 -9.85 -3.10
C LEU A 246 12.70 -8.62 -2.18
N ALA A 247 11.66 -7.81 -2.03
CA ALA A 247 11.63 -6.73 -1.05
C ALA A 247 11.76 -7.24 0.39
N TYR A 248 11.06 -8.33 0.75
CA TYR A 248 11.25 -8.98 2.06
C TYR A 248 12.71 -9.40 2.26
N LYS A 249 13.32 -10.05 1.27
CA LYS A 249 14.72 -10.51 1.36
C LYS A 249 15.70 -9.34 1.45
N ALA A 250 15.47 -8.27 0.69
CA ALA A 250 16.22 -7.03 0.77
C ALA A 250 16.15 -6.42 2.18
N LEU A 251 14.94 -6.32 2.75
CA LEU A 251 14.73 -5.86 4.11
C LEU A 251 15.46 -6.74 5.15
N ALA A 252 15.41 -8.06 5.00
CA ALA A 252 16.10 -8.99 5.89
C ALA A 252 17.63 -8.89 5.81
N LYS A 253 18.18 -8.43 4.68
CA LYS A 253 19.63 -8.18 4.50
C LYS A 253 20.07 -6.84 5.06
N LYS A 254 19.22 -5.81 4.98
CA LYS A 254 19.54 -4.44 5.42
C LYS A 254 19.20 -4.17 6.88
N PHE A 255 18.19 -4.85 7.42
CA PHE A 255 17.64 -4.58 8.74
C PHE A 255 17.49 -5.85 9.57
N LYS A 256 17.59 -5.70 10.90
CA LYS A 256 17.22 -6.76 11.83
C LYS A 256 15.70 -6.83 11.94
N ILE A 257 15.11 -7.90 11.42
CA ILE A 257 13.69 -8.20 11.60
C ILE A 257 13.46 -8.69 13.03
N SER A 258 12.68 -7.92 13.79
CA SER A 258 12.37 -8.15 15.21
C SER A 258 10.91 -8.57 15.42
N GLY A 259 10.29 -9.12 14.38
CA GLY A 259 8.93 -9.62 14.38
C GLY A 259 8.43 -9.73 12.96
N LEU A 260 7.82 -10.85 12.60
CA LEU A 260 7.23 -11.07 11.29
C LEU A 260 6.01 -11.97 11.42
N LYS A 261 4.91 -11.57 10.80
CA LYS A 261 3.73 -12.39 10.58
C LYS A 261 3.44 -12.46 9.10
N ASN A 262 3.23 -13.67 8.60
CA ASN A 262 2.85 -13.90 7.22
C ASN A 262 1.34 -14.10 7.17
N LYS A 263 0.59 -13.05 6.82
CA LYS A 263 -0.88 -13.12 6.79
C LYS A 263 -1.44 -13.56 5.45
N PHE A 264 -0.60 -14.02 4.53
CA PHE A 264 -1.08 -14.74 3.35
C PHE A 264 -1.48 -16.17 3.76
N GLU A 265 -2.55 -16.26 4.57
CA GLU A 265 -3.13 -17.50 5.09
C GLU A 265 -3.43 -18.51 3.98
N SER A 266 -3.47 -19.81 4.31
CA SER A 266 -3.72 -20.95 3.41
C SER A 266 -4.63 -20.69 2.19
N VAL A 267 -4.33 -21.37 1.07
CA VAL A 267 -5.00 -21.35 -0.23
C VAL A 267 -6.54 -21.51 -0.16
N TYR A 268 -7.08 -22.03 0.94
CA TYR A 268 -8.48 -22.39 1.10
C TYR A 268 -9.34 -21.38 1.88
N VAL A 269 -8.81 -20.20 2.19
CA VAL A 269 -9.57 -19.15 2.87
C VAL A 269 -10.62 -18.56 1.92
N LYS A 270 -11.90 -18.70 2.29
CA LYS A 270 -13.04 -18.20 1.49
C LYS A 270 -13.32 -16.72 1.71
N THR A 271 -12.91 -16.18 2.85
CA THR A 271 -13.10 -14.79 3.23
C THR A 271 -11.99 -14.37 4.16
N TYR A 272 -11.53 -13.13 4.03
CA TYR A 272 -10.52 -12.54 4.90
C TYR A 272 -11.17 -11.54 5.85
N ASP A 273 -10.96 -11.73 7.16
CA ASP A 273 -11.38 -10.75 8.17
C ASP A 273 -10.41 -9.56 8.25
N GLN A 274 -9.18 -9.75 7.76
CA GLN A 274 -8.16 -8.71 7.66
C GLN A 274 -7.44 -8.82 6.32
N PRO A 275 -7.09 -7.68 5.69
CA PRO A 275 -6.28 -7.70 4.48
C PRO A 275 -4.94 -8.40 4.69
N PRO A 276 -4.57 -9.37 3.85
CA PRO A 276 -3.35 -10.15 3.95
C PRO A 276 -2.11 -9.32 3.57
N ASP A 277 -1.05 -9.47 4.35
CA ASP A 277 0.25 -8.82 4.19
C ASP A 277 1.39 -9.64 4.79
N ILE A 278 2.62 -9.31 4.40
CA ILE A 278 3.78 -9.59 5.26
C ILE A 278 3.90 -8.42 6.22
N HIS A 279 3.57 -8.66 7.49
CA HIS A 279 3.60 -7.66 8.55
C HIS A 279 4.86 -7.85 9.39
N MET A 280 5.80 -6.91 9.31
CA MET A 280 7.09 -7.03 9.99
C MET A 280 7.42 -5.81 10.86
N ASN A 281 8.31 -6.03 11.83
CA ASN A 281 8.91 -4.99 12.63
C ASN A 281 10.42 -4.96 12.41
N LEU A 282 10.95 -3.82 11.99
CA LEU A 282 12.38 -3.62 11.77
C LEU A 282 12.98 -2.88 12.95
N ASP A 283 14.16 -3.30 13.42
CA ASP A 283 14.95 -2.55 14.40
C ASP A 283 15.88 -1.59 13.66
N LEU A 284 15.59 -0.29 13.73
CA LEU A 284 16.43 0.76 13.15
C LEU A 284 17.67 1.09 13.99
N GLY A 285 17.89 0.35 15.09
CA GLY A 285 19.00 0.49 16.00
C GLY A 285 18.54 0.84 17.41
N LYS A 286 19.26 0.30 18.39
CA LYS A 286 19.01 0.54 19.82
C LYS A 286 17.58 0.17 20.26
N GLY A 287 16.96 -0.80 19.58
CA GLY A 287 15.62 -1.30 19.88
C GLY A 287 14.48 -0.40 19.43
N TRP A 288 14.73 0.56 18.53
CA TRP A 288 13.65 1.36 17.94
C TRP A 288 12.96 0.57 16.83
N LEU A 289 11.79 0.02 17.15
CA LEU A 289 11.02 -0.80 16.22
C LEU A 289 10.06 0.05 15.40
N VAL A 290 10.07 -0.15 14.08
CA VAL A 290 9.12 0.43 13.12
C VAL A 290 8.30 -0.67 12.44
N GLU A 291 7.07 -0.35 12.01
CA GLU A 291 6.20 -1.30 11.32
C GLU A 291 6.36 -1.17 9.80
N VAL A 292 6.61 -2.30 9.14
CA VAL A 292 6.64 -2.38 7.67
C VAL A 292 5.62 -3.42 7.23
N GLN A 293 4.77 -3.06 6.27
CA GLN A 293 3.79 -3.97 5.67
C GLN A 293 4.12 -4.13 4.19
N LEU A 294 4.23 -5.36 3.70
CA LEU A 294 4.31 -5.65 2.25
C LEU A 294 2.95 -6.16 1.79
N MET A 295 2.33 -5.49 0.83
CA MET A 295 0.95 -5.76 0.43
C MET A 295 0.76 -5.59 -1.08
N PHE A 296 -0.18 -6.33 -1.65
CA PHE A 296 -0.55 -6.15 -3.05
C PHE A 296 -1.38 -4.87 -3.27
N ALA A 297 -1.16 -4.18 -4.39
CA ALA A 297 -1.89 -2.97 -4.79
C ALA A 297 -3.41 -3.14 -4.78
N SER A 298 -3.89 -4.26 -5.34
CA SER A 298 -5.31 -4.59 -5.37
C SER A 298 -5.87 -4.88 -3.96
N VAL A 299 -5.14 -5.60 -3.12
CA VAL A 299 -5.51 -5.84 -1.71
C VAL A 299 -5.54 -4.53 -0.92
N LEU A 300 -4.60 -3.62 -1.17
CA LEU A 300 -4.57 -2.31 -0.52
C LEU A 300 -5.76 -1.43 -0.94
N THR A 301 -6.21 -1.54 -2.20
CA THR A 301 -7.43 -0.87 -2.67
C THR A 301 -8.66 -1.39 -1.93
N ILE A 302 -8.79 -2.70 -1.77
CA ILE A 302 -9.88 -3.31 -0.97
C ILE A 302 -9.80 -2.87 0.50
N LYS A 303 -8.60 -2.89 1.10
CA LYS A 303 -8.35 -2.46 2.48
C LYS A 303 -8.83 -1.05 2.77
N LYS A 304 -8.62 -0.11 1.84
CA LYS A 304 -9.07 1.29 1.99
C LYS A 304 -10.59 1.40 2.12
N GLU A 305 -11.32 0.59 1.36
CA GLU A 305 -12.78 0.54 1.47
C GLU A 305 -13.23 -0.21 2.73
N LEU A 306 -12.61 -1.36 3.01
CA LEU A 306 -12.92 -2.19 4.18
C LEU A 306 -12.75 -1.43 5.50
N HIS A 307 -11.71 -0.59 5.62
CA HIS A 307 -11.47 0.21 6.83
C HIS A 307 -12.64 1.14 7.19
N LYS A 308 -13.38 1.68 6.21
CA LYS A 308 -14.53 2.56 6.47
C LYS A 308 -15.63 1.80 7.22
N PHE A 309 -15.98 0.62 6.73
CA PHE A 309 -16.98 -0.24 7.38
C PHE A 309 -16.46 -0.81 8.70
N TYR A 310 -15.18 -1.13 8.78
CA TYR A 310 -14.57 -1.66 9.98
C TYR A 310 -14.66 -0.71 11.18
N ASP A 311 -14.54 0.60 10.94
CA ASP A 311 -14.70 1.61 11.98
C ASP A 311 -16.13 1.66 12.53
N ILE A 312 -17.16 1.44 11.68
CA ILE A 312 -18.57 1.28 12.11
C ILE A 312 -18.74 0.03 12.98
N VAL A 313 -18.23 -1.12 12.53
CA VAL A 313 -18.37 -2.39 13.27
C VAL A 313 -17.76 -2.28 14.67
N ARG A 314 -16.61 -1.60 14.78
CA ARG A 314 -15.89 -1.41 16.06
C ARG A 314 -16.48 -0.34 16.97
N ALA A 315 -17.30 0.57 16.45
CA ALA A 315 -17.94 1.61 17.22
C ALA A 315 -18.73 1.00 18.39
N LYS A 316 -18.49 1.47 19.61
CA LYS A 316 -19.25 1.01 20.78
C LYS A 316 -20.53 1.81 20.99
N GLU A 317 -20.53 3.06 20.55
CA GLU A 317 -21.57 4.04 20.81
C GLU A 317 -21.89 4.83 19.54
N PRO A 318 -23.15 5.26 19.35
CA PRO A 318 -23.56 5.97 18.13
C PRO A 318 -22.78 7.27 17.88
N THR A 319 -22.37 7.95 18.95
CA THR A 319 -21.60 9.21 18.92
C THR A 319 -20.21 9.07 18.29
N THR A 320 -19.69 7.85 18.18
CA THR A 320 -18.34 7.59 17.64
C THR A 320 -18.27 7.58 16.11
N ILE A 321 -19.42 7.53 15.42
CA ILE A 321 -19.49 7.43 13.94
C ILE A 321 -20.40 8.48 13.29
N LEU A 322 -20.54 9.64 13.93
CA LEU A 322 -21.37 10.74 13.41
C LEU A 322 -20.77 11.46 12.20
N SER A 323 -19.45 11.33 11.99
CA SER A 323 -18.77 11.98 10.88
C SER A 323 -18.98 11.21 9.58
N PRO A 324 -19.23 11.88 8.43
CA PRO A 324 -19.36 11.23 7.15
C PRO A 324 -18.17 10.32 6.83
N LEU A 325 -18.43 9.06 6.48
CA LEU A 325 -17.40 8.07 6.13
C LEU A 325 -16.86 8.23 4.71
N PHE A 326 -17.73 8.68 3.81
CA PHE A 326 -17.42 8.83 2.40
C PHE A 326 -17.27 10.32 2.09
N ASP A 327 -16.14 10.66 1.48
CA ASP A 327 -15.94 12.00 0.94
C ASP A 327 -17.10 12.33 -0.01
N LYS A 328 -17.56 13.59 0.01
CA LYS A 328 -18.50 14.05 -1.02
C LYS A 328 -17.86 13.77 -2.39
N PRO A 329 -18.66 13.40 -3.41
CA PRO A 329 -18.18 13.32 -4.77
C PRO A 329 -17.41 14.61 -5.07
N LYS A 330 -16.12 14.51 -5.38
CA LYS A 330 -15.33 15.70 -5.72
C LYS A 330 -16.04 16.34 -6.90
N THR A 331 -16.37 17.62 -6.79
CA THR A 331 -16.86 18.40 -7.93
C THR A 331 -15.84 18.27 -9.08
N ASN A 332 -16.26 18.46 -10.33
CA ASN A 332 -15.31 18.46 -11.45
C ASN A 332 -14.12 19.40 -11.17
N GLU A 333 -14.40 20.56 -10.56
CA GLU A 333 -13.39 21.50 -10.08
C GLU A 333 -12.41 20.87 -9.06
N GLY A 334 -12.91 20.10 -8.09
CA GLY A 334 -12.08 19.39 -7.11
C GLY A 334 -11.20 18.30 -7.74
N ARG A 335 -11.71 17.58 -8.75
CA ARG A 335 -10.94 16.60 -9.52
C ARG A 335 -9.82 17.28 -10.31
N VAL A 336 -10.17 18.34 -11.05
CA VAL A 336 -9.20 19.13 -11.83
C VAL A 336 -8.10 19.71 -10.92
N LYS A 337 -8.45 20.30 -9.78
CA LYS A 337 -7.45 20.85 -8.83
C LYS A 337 -6.49 19.79 -8.30
N GLU A 338 -6.96 18.58 -8.03
CA GLU A 338 -6.12 17.50 -7.53
C GLU A 338 -5.22 16.93 -8.62
N GLU A 339 -5.73 16.79 -9.84
CA GLU A 339 -4.96 16.36 -11.00
C GLU A 339 -3.89 17.39 -11.36
N LEU A 340 -4.23 18.68 -11.33
CA LEU A 340 -3.28 19.79 -11.46
C LEU A 340 -2.18 19.74 -10.38
N LYS A 341 -2.56 19.46 -9.13
CA LYS A 341 -1.61 19.31 -8.01
C LYS A 341 -0.67 18.12 -8.21
N ARG A 342 -1.17 16.99 -8.73
CA ARG A 342 -0.34 15.82 -9.06
C ARG A 342 0.63 16.14 -10.19
N SER A 343 0.14 16.77 -11.26
CA SER A 343 0.96 17.19 -12.41
C SER A 343 2.05 18.17 -12.00
N ASN A 344 1.74 19.18 -11.19
CA ASN A 344 2.73 20.13 -10.67
C ASN A 344 3.80 19.45 -9.80
N LYS A 345 3.40 18.51 -8.94
CA LYS A 345 4.36 17.74 -8.14
C LYS A 345 5.30 16.90 -9.03
N ALA A 346 4.76 16.27 -10.08
CA ALA A 346 5.57 15.52 -11.03
C ALA A 346 6.56 16.44 -11.77
N LEU A 347 6.10 17.62 -12.20
CA LEU A 347 6.94 18.63 -12.86
C LEU A 347 8.07 19.12 -11.96
N ASP A 348 7.80 19.37 -10.67
CA ASP A 348 8.81 19.78 -9.70
C ASP A 348 9.88 18.70 -9.49
N SER A 349 9.48 17.42 -9.42
CA SER A 349 10.43 16.31 -9.36
C SER A 349 11.36 16.26 -10.57
N VAL A 350 10.83 16.49 -11.78
CA VAL A 350 11.65 16.51 -12.99
C VAL A 350 12.61 17.72 -13.02
N LYS A 351 12.13 18.91 -12.68
CA LYS A 351 13.00 20.11 -12.58
C LYS A 351 14.13 19.92 -11.57
N ASN A 352 13.87 19.24 -10.46
CA ASN A 352 14.89 18.91 -9.48
C ASN A 352 15.92 17.91 -10.03
N ALA A 353 15.48 16.88 -10.76
CA ALA A 353 16.38 15.95 -11.44
C ALA A 353 17.26 16.66 -12.49
N GLU A 354 16.70 17.58 -13.28
CA GLU A 354 17.47 18.38 -14.24
C GLU A 354 18.54 19.25 -13.57
N ARG A 355 18.20 19.92 -12.46
CA ARG A 355 19.19 20.69 -11.67
C ARG A 355 20.30 19.81 -11.11
N MET A 356 19.99 18.58 -10.71
CA MET A 356 20.97 17.61 -10.24
C MET A 356 21.91 17.16 -11.37
N ASN A 357 21.36 16.86 -12.55
CA ASN A 357 22.14 16.53 -13.74
C ASN A 357 23.04 17.68 -14.19
N GLN A 358 22.55 18.92 -14.15
CA GLN A 358 23.38 20.11 -14.42
C GLN A 358 24.55 20.18 -13.44
N ARG A 359 24.30 20.02 -12.13
CA ARG A 359 25.37 20.01 -11.12
C ARG A 359 26.41 18.91 -11.37
N LEU A 360 25.98 17.70 -11.73
CA LEU A 360 26.90 16.60 -12.06
C LEU A 360 27.73 16.89 -13.32
N SER A 361 27.13 17.55 -14.33
CA SER A 361 27.87 17.95 -15.53
C SER A 361 28.95 19.01 -15.26
N PHE A 362 28.78 19.85 -14.24
CA PHE A 362 29.82 20.81 -13.81
C PHE A 362 30.96 20.14 -13.05
N ILE A 363 30.68 19.09 -12.29
CA ILE A 363 31.70 18.35 -11.52
C ILE A 363 32.65 17.57 -12.44
N ASN A 364 32.15 17.11 -13.60
CA ASN A 364 32.95 16.35 -14.58
C ASN A 364 33.81 17.21 -15.51
N LEU A 365 33.77 18.55 -15.41
CA LEU A 365 34.58 19.44 -16.25
C LEU A 365 36.00 19.70 -15.70
N ASP A 366 36.29 19.32 -14.45
CA ASP A 366 37.55 19.65 -13.78
C ASP A 366 38.54 18.47 -13.60
N GLY A 367 38.29 17.28 -14.16
CA GLY A 367 39.23 16.18 -13.96
C GLY A 367 39.08 14.95 -14.85
N GLY A 368 39.99 14.82 -15.82
CA GLY A 368 40.52 13.54 -16.26
C GLY A 368 39.80 12.84 -17.41
N ASP A 369 40.61 12.28 -18.30
CA ASP A 369 40.32 11.56 -19.55
C ASP A 369 39.59 10.20 -19.33
N GLY A 370 38.58 10.19 -18.47
CA GLY A 370 37.88 8.99 -18.01
C GLY A 370 36.52 8.78 -18.69
N GLY A 371 36.47 7.83 -19.62
CA GLY A 371 35.29 6.97 -19.87
C GLY A 371 34.18 7.51 -20.79
N GLU A 372 34.32 7.33 -22.11
CA GLU A 372 33.23 7.53 -23.09
C GLU A 372 31.95 6.72 -22.81
N GLY A 373 32.04 5.63 -22.03
CA GLY A 373 30.92 4.73 -21.71
C GLY A 373 29.88 5.33 -20.75
N GLU A 374 30.31 5.95 -19.65
CA GLU A 374 29.39 6.53 -18.65
C GLU A 374 28.63 7.75 -19.20
N ASN A 375 29.29 8.53 -20.05
CA ASN A 375 28.67 9.66 -20.74
C ASN A 375 27.54 9.24 -21.69
N LYS A 376 27.58 8.01 -22.22
CA LYS A 376 26.54 7.49 -23.11
C LYS A 376 25.27 7.10 -22.35
N ILE A 377 25.41 6.49 -21.17
CA ILE A 377 24.28 6.09 -20.31
C ILE A 377 23.53 7.34 -19.82
N LEU A 378 24.26 8.33 -19.28
CA LEU A 378 23.68 9.59 -18.80
C LEU A 378 22.96 10.38 -19.92
N ARG A 379 23.44 10.31 -21.16
CA ARG A 379 22.79 10.94 -22.32
C ARG A 379 21.48 10.25 -22.69
N GLU A 380 21.43 8.92 -22.61
CA GLU A 380 20.21 8.16 -22.92
C GLU A 380 19.16 8.32 -21.83
N GLU A 381 19.54 8.31 -20.55
CA GLU A 381 18.63 8.61 -19.43
C GLU A 381 18.04 10.02 -19.54
N ASN A 382 18.86 11.03 -19.88
CA ASN A 382 18.37 12.39 -20.12
C ASN A 382 17.38 12.46 -21.30
N ARG A 383 17.61 11.69 -22.37
CA ARG A 383 16.70 11.62 -23.51
C ARG A 383 15.36 11.00 -23.11
N GLN A 384 15.38 9.91 -22.33
CA GLN A 384 14.16 9.26 -21.84
C GLN A 384 13.37 10.17 -20.89
N LEU A 385 14.04 10.90 -20.01
CA LEU A 385 13.42 11.89 -19.12
C LEU A 385 12.74 13.01 -19.92
N LYS A 386 13.39 13.59 -20.93
CA LYS A 386 12.78 14.60 -21.81
C LYS A 386 11.54 14.08 -22.54
N ALA A 387 11.60 12.88 -23.11
CA ALA A 387 10.45 12.27 -23.78
C ALA A 387 9.29 11.96 -22.81
N ARG A 388 9.58 11.69 -21.53
CA ARG A 388 8.54 11.54 -20.50
C ARG A 388 7.93 12.88 -20.10
N LEU A 389 8.74 13.94 -20.03
CA LEU A 389 8.28 15.30 -19.78
C LEU A 389 7.34 15.79 -20.88
N GLU A 390 7.72 15.66 -22.15
CA GLU A 390 6.90 16.09 -23.29
C GLU A 390 5.54 15.38 -23.31
N ARG A 391 5.49 14.08 -22.99
CA ARG A 391 4.24 13.32 -22.87
C ARG A 391 3.36 13.82 -21.73
N LEU A 392 3.94 14.15 -20.58
CA LEU A 392 3.20 14.72 -19.46
C LEU A 392 2.66 16.12 -19.80
N GLU A 393 3.46 16.96 -20.45
CA GLU A 393 3.01 18.29 -20.90
C GLU A 393 1.92 18.20 -21.98
N SER A 394 2.01 17.22 -22.89
CA SER A 394 0.96 16.96 -23.88
C SER A 394 -0.32 16.48 -23.22
N PHE A 395 -0.22 15.52 -22.28
CA PHE A 395 -1.37 15.01 -21.53
C PHE A 395 -2.05 16.10 -20.70
N VAL A 396 -1.27 16.96 -20.03
CA VAL A 396 -1.81 18.11 -19.31
C VAL A 396 -2.50 19.07 -20.27
N ARG A 397 -1.92 19.37 -21.44
CA ARG A 397 -2.56 20.20 -22.47
C ARG A 397 -3.85 19.60 -23.01
N GLU A 398 -3.92 18.29 -23.20
CA GLU A 398 -5.12 17.57 -23.67
C GLU A 398 -6.20 17.44 -22.60
N LYS A 399 -5.83 17.34 -21.31
CA LYS A 399 -6.75 17.12 -20.19
C LYS A 399 -7.19 18.40 -19.49
N MET A 400 -6.46 19.50 -19.65
CA MET A 400 -6.98 20.80 -19.30
C MET A 400 -8.07 21.11 -20.31
N ILE A 401 -9.31 20.89 -19.85
CA ILE A 401 -10.52 21.49 -20.39
C ILE A 401 -10.14 22.90 -20.83
N THR A 402 -10.29 23.18 -22.13
CA THR A 402 -9.91 24.48 -22.68
C THR A 402 -10.63 25.59 -21.91
N GLU A 403 -10.04 26.77 -21.81
CA GLU A 403 -10.65 27.91 -21.10
C GLU A 403 -12.10 28.16 -21.60
N GLU A 404 -12.34 27.88 -22.88
CA GLU A 404 -13.62 27.91 -23.60
C GLU A 404 -14.62 26.82 -23.15
N GLU A 405 -14.16 25.58 -22.91
CA GLU A 405 -14.99 24.52 -22.32
C GLU A 405 -15.25 24.77 -20.83
N ALA A 406 -14.33 25.42 -20.12
CA ALA A 406 -14.52 25.82 -18.73
C ALA A 406 -15.58 26.93 -18.62
N GLU A 407 -15.56 27.93 -19.49
CA GLU A 407 -16.61 28.96 -19.60
C GLU A 407 -17.98 28.33 -19.91
N THR A 408 -18.03 27.40 -20.88
CA THR A 408 -19.24 26.66 -21.25
C THR A 408 -19.81 25.82 -20.09
N ILE A 409 -18.96 25.17 -19.29
CA ILE A 409 -19.37 24.40 -18.10
C ILE A 409 -19.81 25.33 -16.94
N LEU A 410 -19.24 26.53 -16.87
CA LEU A 410 -19.52 27.53 -15.83
C LEU A 410 -20.74 28.43 -16.14
N GLY A 411 -21.30 28.34 -17.35
CA GLY A 411 -22.41 29.19 -17.78
C GLY A 411 -22.03 30.68 -17.82
N MET A 412 -20.75 30.96 -18.06
CA MET A 412 -20.21 32.26 -18.44
C MET A 412 -20.11 32.31 -19.96
#